data_AF-A0A8B6DE35-F1
#
_entry.id   AF-A0A8B6DE35-F1
#
_cell.length_a   1.000
_cell.length_b   1.000
_cell.length_c   1.000
_cell.angle_alpha   90.00
_cell.angle_beta   90.00
_cell.angle_gamma   90.00
#
_symmetry.space_group_name_H-M   'P 1'
#
loop_
_entity.id
_entity.type
_entity.pdbx_description
1 polymer ?
#
loop_
_entity_poly.entity_id
_entity_poly.type
_entity_poly.pdbx_seq_one_letter_code
_entity_poly.pdbx_strand_id
1 'polypeptide(L)'
;MNLLPQSHTEFHSPEYWDNFFKKRGTKAFEWYGEYPELCGVLHKYIKPKDKLLVVGCGNSVISENLYDVGYHGIVNIDISDIVIRQMIDKNQSKRPDMKFLKKDVKQVCNKI
;
A
#
# COMPACT_ATOMS: atom_id res chain seq x y z
N MET A 1 17.02 -15.92 -5.18
CA MET A 1 17.38 -14.88 -4.18
C MET A 1 16.21 -14.72 -3.23
N ASN A 2 16.43 -14.91 -1.93
CA ASN A 2 15.39 -14.66 -0.93
C ASN A 2 15.25 -13.14 -0.77
N LEU A 3 14.11 -12.61 -1.20
CA LEU A 3 13.78 -11.19 -1.11
C LEU A 3 13.12 -10.82 0.22
N LEU A 4 12.89 -11.78 1.11
CA LEU A 4 12.18 -11.52 2.36
C LEU A 4 13.15 -11.10 3.48
N PRO A 5 12.73 -10.19 4.38
CA PRO A 5 13.56 -9.78 5.49
C PRO A 5 13.92 -10.97 6.39
N GLN A 6 15.14 -11.00 6.91
CA GLN A 6 15.66 -12.04 7.78
C GLN A 6 15.74 -11.61 9.24
N SER A 7 15.54 -10.32 9.52
CA SER A 7 15.59 -9.76 10.88
C SER A 7 14.58 -8.62 11.05
N HIS A 8 14.19 -8.36 12.30
CA HIS A 8 13.25 -7.28 12.61
C HIS A 8 13.79 -5.89 12.20
N THR A 9 15.12 -5.69 12.22
CA THR A 9 15.73 -4.41 11.84
C THR A 9 15.53 -4.09 10.36
N GLU A 10 15.56 -5.12 9.50
CA GLU A 10 15.32 -4.97 8.06
C GLU A 10 13.87 -4.53 7.76
N PHE A 11 12.88 -5.01 8.52
CA PHE A 11 11.49 -4.56 8.37
C PHE A 11 11.33 -3.05 8.61
N HIS A 12 12.23 -2.44 9.38
CA HIS A 12 12.21 -1.01 9.68
C HIS A 12 13.08 -0.15 8.75
N SER A 13 13.83 -0.74 7.82
CA SER A 13 14.76 0.00 6.94
C SER A 13 14.08 0.45 5.65
N PRO A 14 13.96 1.77 5.40
CA PRO A 14 13.51 2.28 4.10
C PRO A 14 14.40 1.79 2.95
N GLU A 15 15.71 1.69 3.18
CA GLU A 15 16.69 1.25 2.17
C GLU A 15 16.48 -0.21 1.79
N TYR A 16 16.15 -1.06 2.76
CA TYR A 16 15.78 -2.45 2.50
C TYR A 16 14.58 -2.51 1.57
N TRP A 17 13.51 -1.78 1.88
CA TRP A 17 12.28 -1.79 1.09
C TRP A 17 12.47 -1.18 -0.30
N ASP A 18 13.23 -0.08 -0.42
CA ASP A 18 13.58 0.48 -1.72
C ASP A 18 14.31 -0.55 -2.60
N ASN A 19 15.25 -1.32 -2.02
CA ASN A 19 15.94 -2.39 -2.73
C ASN A 19 15.03 -3.58 -3.06
N PHE A 20 14.12 -3.93 -2.15
CA PHE A 20 13.10 -4.95 -2.38
C PHE A 20 12.25 -4.60 -3.60
N PHE A 21 11.66 -3.40 -3.64
CA PHE A 21 10.76 -2.97 -4.71
C PHE A 21 11.48 -2.71 -6.03
N LYS A 22 12.76 -2.31 -6.01
CA LYS A 22 13.61 -2.28 -7.22
C LYS A 22 13.78 -3.68 -7.82
N LYS A 23 14.07 -4.70 -7.00
CA LYS A 23 14.29 -6.08 -7.45
C LYS A 23 12.99 -6.79 -7.82
N ARG A 24 11.92 -6.52 -7.08
CA ARG A 24 10.59 -7.12 -7.27
C ARG A 24 9.91 -6.63 -8.55
N GLY A 25 10.13 -5.37 -8.91
CA GLY A 25 9.44 -4.72 -10.03
C GLY A 25 7.94 -4.52 -9.74
N THR A 26 7.11 -4.59 -10.78
CA THR A 26 5.69 -4.21 -10.74
C THR A 26 4.74 -5.33 -10.31
N LYS A 27 5.24 -6.56 -10.11
CA LYS A 27 4.38 -7.67 -9.68
C LYS A 27 3.94 -7.47 -8.24
N ALA A 28 2.62 -7.46 -8.04
CA ALA A 28 2.00 -7.31 -6.73
C ALA A 28 2.55 -8.33 -5.72
N PHE A 29 2.57 -7.92 -4.46
CA PHE A 29 2.97 -8.76 -3.34
C PHE A 29 1.97 -8.54 -2.21
N GLU A 30 1.45 -9.63 -1.66
CA GLU A 30 0.59 -9.63 -0.49
C GLU A 30 1.26 -10.42 0.63
N TRP A 31 1.17 -9.91 1.86
CA TRP A 31 1.73 -10.59 3.03
C TRP A 31 0.81 -11.68 3.58
N TYR A 32 -0.50 -11.40 3.64
CA TYR A 32 -1.44 -12.19 4.45
C TYR A 32 -2.71 -12.64 3.71
N GLY A 33 -2.81 -12.35 2.41
CA GLY A 33 -3.95 -12.78 1.58
C GLY A 33 -4.31 -11.76 0.51
N GLU A 34 -5.01 -12.22 -0.51
CA GLU A 34 -5.47 -11.40 -1.62
C GLU A 34 -6.89 -10.84 -1.35
N TYR A 35 -7.28 -9.83 -2.14
CA TYR A 35 -8.58 -9.19 -1.99
C TYR A 35 -9.79 -10.17 -1.98
N PRO A 36 -9.88 -11.21 -2.82
CA PRO A 36 -11.00 -12.16 -2.78
C PRO A 36 -11.16 -12.89 -1.44
N GLU A 37 -10.07 -13.10 -0.71
CA GLU A 37 -10.08 -13.76 0.60
C GLU A 37 -10.48 -12.79 1.72
N LEU A 38 -10.12 -11.51 1.57
CA LEU A 38 -10.28 -10.48 2.61
C LEU A 38 -11.54 -9.63 2.45
N CYS A 39 -12.12 -9.54 1.24
CA CYS A 39 -13.19 -8.58 0.93
C CYS A 39 -14.44 -8.76 1.79
N GLY A 40 -14.79 -10.01 2.17
CA GLY A 40 -15.92 -10.28 3.06
C GLY A 40 -15.78 -9.62 4.44
N VAL A 41 -14.56 -9.64 5.01
CA VAL A 41 -14.27 -8.97 6.28
C VAL A 41 -14.19 -7.46 6.08
N LEU A 42 -13.48 -6.99 5.05
CA LEU A 42 -13.35 -5.57 4.76
C LEU A 42 -14.73 -4.90 4.60
N HIS A 43 -15.59 -5.41 3.72
CA HIS A 43 -16.91 -4.82 3.46
C HIS A 43 -17.86 -4.83 4.68
N LYS A 44 -17.61 -5.74 5.63
CA LYS A 44 -18.36 -5.77 6.89
C LYS A 44 -18.06 -4.51 7.72
N TYR A 45 -16.79 -4.10 7.81
CA TYR A 45 -16.33 -3.07 8.76
C TYR A 45 -16.04 -1.70 8.14
N ILE A 46 -15.76 -1.60 6.85
CA ILE A 46 -15.56 -0.32 6.15
C ILE A 46 -16.71 -0.07 5.15
N LYS A 47 -17.03 1.19 4.90
CA LYS A 47 -18.09 1.63 3.97
C LYS A 47 -17.50 2.50 2.85
N PRO A 48 -18.10 2.52 1.65
CA PRO A 48 -17.59 3.31 0.52
C PRO A 48 -17.37 4.80 0.80
N LYS A 49 -18.12 5.38 1.74
CA LYS A 49 -18.02 6.79 2.13
C LYS A 49 -16.94 7.06 3.19
N ASP A 50 -16.34 6.03 3.78
CA ASP A 50 -15.31 6.19 4.80
C ASP A 50 -14.02 6.73 4.18
N LYS A 51 -13.24 7.46 5.01
CA LYS A 51 -11.88 7.85 4.66
C LYS A 51 -10.93 6.75 5.15
N LEU A 52 -10.23 6.12 4.22
CA LEU A 52 -9.35 4.99 4.50
C LEU A 52 -7.89 5.43 4.49
N LEU A 53 -7.16 5.04 5.54
CA LEU A 53 -5.71 5.12 5.59
C LEU A 53 -5.13 3.70 5.52
N VAL A 54 -4.42 3.40 4.43
CA VAL A 54 -3.73 2.12 4.24
C VAL A 54 -2.25 2.32 4.57
N VAL A 55 -1.84 1.78 5.71
CA VAL A 55 -0.48 1.90 6.25
C VAL A 55 0.40 0.78 5.74
N GLY A 56 1.63 1.11 5.31
CA GLY A 56 2.56 0.13 4.76
C GLY A 56 1.99 -0.53 3.51
N CYS A 57 1.44 0.30 2.60
CA CYS A 57 0.66 -0.19 1.48
C CYS A 57 1.47 -1.09 0.53
N GLY A 58 2.81 -0.93 0.50
CA GLY A 58 3.67 -1.61 -0.45
C GLY A 58 3.13 -1.48 -1.86
N ASN A 59 3.20 -2.58 -2.61
CA ASN A 59 2.57 -2.73 -3.93
C ASN A 59 1.37 -3.69 -3.91
N SER A 60 0.70 -3.78 -2.75
CA SER A 60 -0.56 -4.51 -2.60
C SER A 60 -1.61 -3.97 -3.56
N VAL A 61 -2.46 -4.85 -4.08
CA VAL A 61 -3.58 -4.47 -4.95
C VAL A 61 -4.89 -4.31 -4.19
N ILE A 62 -4.92 -4.49 -2.87
CA ILE A 62 -6.15 -4.36 -2.06
C ILE A 62 -6.77 -2.97 -2.24
N SER A 63 -5.97 -1.90 -2.20
CA SER A 63 -6.47 -0.53 -2.40
C SER A 63 -7.06 -0.31 -3.80
N GLU A 64 -6.46 -0.91 -4.83
CA GLU A 64 -6.98 -0.85 -6.20
C GLU A 64 -8.33 -1.56 -6.33
N ASN A 65 -8.45 -2.74 -5.72
CA ASN A 65 -9.70 -3.50 -5.73
C ASN A 65 -10.81 -2.78 -4.95
N LEU A 66 -10.49 -2.21 -3.79
CA LEU A 66 -11.42 -1.39 -3.01
C LEU A 66 -11.87 -0.16 -3.81
N TYR A 67 -10.94 0.52 -4.48
CA TYR A 67 -11.27 1.65 -5.34
C TYR A 67 -12.23 1.24 -6.45
N ASP A 68 -11.94 0.15 -7.15
CA ASP A 68 -12.72 -0.33 -8.28
C ASP A 68 -14.15 -0.79 -7.88
N VAL A 69 -14.41 -1.03 -6.58
CA VAL A 69 -15.76 -1.31 -6.04
C VAL A 69 -16.40 -0.11 -5.30
N GLY A 70 -15.83 1.09 -5.41
CA GLY A 70 -16.46 2.36 -5.03
C GLY A 70 -15.90 3.07 -3.80
N TYR A 71 -14.79 2.60 -3.22
CA TYR A 71 -14.13 3.28 -2.11
C TYR A 71 -13.12 4.30 -2.66
N HIS A 72 -13.51 5.56 -2.82
CA HIS A 72 -12.63 6.57 -3.44
C HIS A 72 -11.82 7.39 -2.42
N GLY A 73 -12.21 7.38 -1.14
CA GLY A 73 -11.53 8.12 -0.07
C GLY A 73 -10.27 7.44 0.48
N ILE A 74 -9.38 6.92 -0.39
CA ILE A 74 -8.22 6.10 0.02
C ILE A 74 -6.91 6.90 -0.01
N VAL A 75 -6.21 6.90 1.12
CA VAL A 75 -4.82 7.37 1.24
C VAL A 75 -3.92 6.19 1.60
N ASN A 76 -2.93 5.95 0.78
CA ASN A 76 -1.93 4.91 0.97
C ASN A 76 -0.62 5.53 1.41
N ILE A 77 0.02 4.97 2.43
CA ILE A 77 1.33 5.43 2.90
C ILE A 77 2.32 4.29 2.99
N ASP A 78 3.57 4.58 2.67
CA ASP A 78 4.70 3.66 2.83
C ASP A 78 6.00 4.44 3.09
N ILE A 79 6.97 3.79 3.72
CA ILE A 79 8.30 4.36 3.98
C ILE A 79 9.19 4.34 2.75
N SER A 80 8.96 3.41 1.83
CA SER A 80 9.75 3.25 0.60
C SER A 80 9.32 4.28 -0.44
N ASP A 81 10.26 5.10 -0.91
CA ASP A 81 10.02 6.06 -2.00
C ASP A 81 9.76 5.34 -3.33
N ILE A 82 10.46 4.21 -3.55
CA ILE A 82 10.37 3.44 -4.78
C ILE A 82 8.95 2.94 -5.02
N VAL A 83 8.37 2.26 -4.02
CA VAL A 83 7.02 1.72 -4.16
C VAL A 83 5.96 2.79 -4.29
N ILE A 84 6.12 3.93 -3.60
CA ILE A 84 5.18 5.04 -3.71
C ILE A 84 5.15 5.58 -5.15
N ARG A 85 6.31 5.80 -5.76
CA ARG A 85 6.38 6.24 -7.17
C ARG A 85 5.76 5.21 -8.11
N GLN A 86 6.12 3.93 -7.94
CA GLN A 86 5.54 2.85 -8.74
C GLN A 86 4.02 2.79 -8.65
N MET A 87 3.46 2.99 -7.44
CA MET A 87 2.02 2.95 -7.23
C MET A 87 1.31 4.21 -7.74
N ILE A 88 1.95 5.38 -7.67
CA ILE A 88 1.45 6.60 -8.34
C ILE A 88 1.39 6.36 -9.85
N ASP A 89 2.49 5.92 -10.46
CA ASP A 89 2.58 5.71 -11.90
C ASP A 89 1.52 4.73 -12.41
N LYS A 90 1.32 3.64 -11.66
CA LYS A 90 0.32 2.61 -11.97
C LYS A 90 -1.12 3.11 -11.87
N ASN A 91 -1.43 4.04 -10.95
CA ASN A 91 -2.80 4.37 -10.57
C ASN A 91 -3.28 5.75 -10.99
N GLN A 92 -2.39 6.71 -11.22
CA GLN A 92 -2.74 8.13 -11.40
C GLN A 92 -3.77 8.40 -12.52
N SER A 93 -3.75 7.61 -13.60
CA SER A 93 -4.71 7.80 -14.71
C SER A 93 -6.05 7.08 -14.49
N LYS A 94 -6.03 5.86 -13.93
CA LYS A 94 -7.25 5.03 -13.77
C LYS A 94 -7.99 5.33 -12.47
N ARG A 95 -7.28 5.74 -11.42
CA ARG A 95 -7.79 5.87 -10.05
C ARG A 95 -7.34 7.22 -9.44
N PRO A 96 -7.72 8.34 -10.06
CA PRO A 96 -7.14 9.66 -9.77
C PRO A 96 -7.41 10.16 -8.34
N ASP A 97 -8.47 9.69 -7.67
CA ASP A 97 -8.79 10.11 -6.30
C ASP A 97 -7.97 9.34 -5.24
N MET A 98 -7.34 8.22 -5.63
CA MET A 98 -6.53 7.40 -4.72
C MET A 98 -5.13 7.99 -4.56
N LYS A 99 -4.75 8.31 -3.31
CA LYS A 99 -3.49 8.98 -3.01
C LYS A 99 -2.44 7.99 -2.51
N PHE A 100 -1.18 8.26 -2.84
CA PHE A 100 0.00 7.54 -2.35
C PHE A 100 1.01 8.55 -1.85
N LEU A 101 1.47 8.40 -0.60
CA LEU A 101 2.38 9.35 0.05
C LEU A 101 3.52 8.61 0.72
N LYS A 102 4.77 9.05 0.47
CA LYS A 102 5.92 8.59 1.24
C LYS A 102 5.83 9.14 2.67
N LYS A 103 5.58 8.27 3.65
CA LYS A 103 5.51 8.63 5.08
C LYS A 103 5.95 7.47 5.96
N ASP A 104 6.70 7.80 7.00
CA ASP A 104 6.88 6.93 8.17
C ASP A 104 5.63 7.03 9.05
N VAL A 105 4.95 5.91 9.28
CA VAL A 105 3.75 5.85 10.12
C VAL A 105 4.01 6.36 11.54
N LYS A 106 5.22 6.17 12.06
CA LYS A 106 5.61 6.66 13.40
C LYS A 106 5.66 8.20 13.48
N GLN A 107 5.67 8.87 12.33
CA GLN A 107 5.73 10.33 12.22
C GLN A 107 4.40 10.91 11.71
N VAL A 108 3.36 10.09 11.58
CA VAL A 108 2.00 10.53 11.23
C VAL A 108 1.34 11.15 12.46
N CYS A 109 1.80 12.34 12.84
CA CYS A 109 1.29 13.00 14.04
C CYS A 109 0.32 14.16 13.76
N ASN A 110 0.27 14.77 12.57
CA ASN A 110 -0.45 16.04 12.43
C ASN A 110 -0.99 16.47 11.04
N LYS A 111 -1.32 15.56 10.10
CA LYS A 111 -2.13 15.84 8.89
C LYS A 111 -2.13 14.63 7.93
N ILE A 112 -3.26 13.95 7.83
CA ILE A 112 -3.69 13.17 6.65
C ILE A 112 -5.11 13.64 6.31
#